data_AF-A0A962ZLD2-F1
#
_entry.id   AF-A0A962ZLD2-F1
#
_cell.length_a   1.000
_cell.length_b   1.000
_cell.length_c   1.000
_cell.angle_alpha   90.00
_cell.angle_beta   90.00
_cell.angle_gamma   90.00
#
_symmetry.space_group_name_H-M   'P 1'
#
loop_
_entity.id
_entity.type
_entity.pdbx_description
1 polymer ?
#
loop_
_entity_poly.entity_id
_entity_poly.type
_entity_poly.pdbx_seq_one_letter_code
_entity_poly.pdbx_strand_id
1 'polypeptide(L)' 'MEEVVRLESPFNGDYRAVVEDASLGGVHIPVGARLLLLWAAANRDPAVF' A
#
# COMPACT_ATOMS: atom_id res chain seq x y z
N MET A 1 -16.47 -15.88 8.39
CA MET A 1 -15.69 -15.99 7.14
C MET A 1 -14.82 -14.74 6.90
N GLU A 2 -14.61 -13.87 7.89
CA GLU A 2 -13.72 -12.70 7.81
C GLU A 2 -12.25 -13.04 8.06
N GLU A 3 -11.96 -14.07 8.87
CA GLU A 3 -10.60 -14.37 9.33
C GLU A 3 -9.65 -14.88 8.24
N VAL A 4 -10.20 -15.49 7.18
CA VAL A 4 -9.42 -16.07 6.06
C VAL A 4 -8.84 -14.99 5.15
N VAL A 5 -9.57 -13.89 4.95
CA VAL A 5 -9.15 -12.79 4.05
C VAL A 5 -8.05 -11.92 4.69
N ARG A 6 -7.89 -11.98 6.02
CA ARG A 6 -6.82 -11.27 6.75
C ARG A 6 -5.46 -11.98 6.67
N LEU A 7 -5.46 -13.31 6.56
CA LEU A 7 -4.23 -14.12 6.57
C LEU A 7 -3.66 -14.32 5.16
N GLU A 8 -4.52 -14.47 4.16
CA GLU A 8 -4.14 -14.54 2.74
C GLU A 8 -4.81 -13.38 2.00
N SER A 9 -4.23 -12.17 2.10
CA SER A 9 -4.72 -11.05 1.31
C SER A 9 -4.63 -11.44 -0.18
N PRO A 10 -5.75 -11.59 -0.91
CA PRO A 10 -5.71 -12.00 -2.32
C PRO A 10 -4.98 -10.96 -3.21
N PHE A 11 -4.68 -9.80 -2.63
CA PHE A 11 -3.81 -8.77 -3.19
C PHE A 11 -2.63 -8.55 -2.25
N ASN A 12 -1.47 -9.14 -2.59
CA ASN A 12 -0.21 -8.92 -1.86
C ASN A 12 0.35 -7.50 -2.08
N GLY A 13 -0.08 -6.84 -3.16
CA GLY A 13 0.04 -5.41 -3.33
C GLY A 13 -0.66 -4.91 -4.58
N ASP A 14 -1.00 -3.62 -4.60
CA ASP A 14 -1.55 -2.94 -5.77
C ASP A 14 -0.50 -1.98 -6.34
N TYR A 15 -0.33 -1.97 -7.66
CA TYR A 15 0.53 -1.02 -8.33
C TYR A 15 -0.23 0.27 -8.64
N ARG A 16 0.29 1.38 -8.14
CA ARG A 16 -0.19 2.72 -8.50
C ARG A 16 0.82 3.42 -9.39
N ALA A 17 0.32 4.03 -10.46
CA ALA A 17 1.09 4.97 -11.26
C ALA A 17 0.91 6.38 -10.67
N VAL A 18 2.01 7.09 -10.50
CA VAL A 18 2.02 8.48 -10.03
C VAL A 18 1.76 9.37 -11.24
N VAL A 19 0.62 10.08 -11.25
CA VAL A 19 0.19 10.90 -12.39
C VAL A 19 0.66 12.35 -12.30
N GLU A 20 1.12 12.78 -11.13
CA GLU A 20 1.71 14.08 -10.85
C GLU A 20 2.71 13.97 -9.70
N ASP A 21 3.68 14.88 -9.64
CA ASP A 21 4.66 14.92 -8.54
C ASP A 21 3.96 15.02 -7.18
N ALA A 22 4.37 14.16 -6.24
CA ALA A 22 3.73 14.03 -4.93
C ALA A 22 4.74 13.88 -3.80
N SER A 23 4.25 13.95 -2.55
CA SER A 23 5.03 13.61 -1.36
C SER A 23 4.26 12.63 -0.49
N LEU A 24 4.91 11.56 -0.03
CA LEU A 24 4.32 10.53 0.84
C LEU A 24 5.28 10.21 1.97
N GLY A 25 4.83 10.34 3.23
CA GLY A 25 5.69 10.06 4.39
C GLY A 25 6.97 10.89 4.45
N GLY A 26 6.96 12.10 3.87
CA GLY A 26 8.15 12.96 3.74
C GLY A 26 9.07 12.61 2.58
N VAL A 27 8.76 11.59 1.78
CA VAL A 27 9.51 11.21 0.58
C VAL A 27 8.86 11.84 -0.65
N HIS A 28 9.67 12.53 -1.47
CA HIS A 28 9.22 13.04 -2.77
C HIS A 28 9.10 11.89 -3.78
N ILE A 29 8.00 11.89 -4.54
CA ILE A 29 7.69 10.87 -5.54
C ILE A 29 7.43 11.57 -6.89
N PRO A 30 8.25 11.30 -7.92
CA PRO A 30 8.09 11.95 -9.21
C PRO A 30 6.95 11.34 -10.03
N VAL A 31 6.37 12.14 -10.92
CA VAL A 31 5.43 11.70 -11.95
C VAL A 31 6.02 10.55 -12.78
N GLY A 32 5.17 9.57 -13.10
CA GLY A 32 5.54 8.36 -13.83
C GLY A 32 6.16 7.25 -12.96
N ALA A 33 6.46 7.53 -11.68
CA ALA A 33 6.89 6.48 -10.76
C ALA A 33 5.78 5.42 -10.55
N ARG A 34 6.20 4.20 -10.22
CA ARG A 34 5.32 3.11 -9.83
C ARG A 34 5.49 2.83 -8.35
N LEU A 35 4.38 2.88 -7.61
CA LEU A 35 4.33 2.53 -6.20
C LEU A 35 3.71 1.16 -6.05
N LEU A 36 4.25 0.37 -5.14
CA LEU A 36 3.65 -0.89 -4.70
C LEU A 36 3.04 -0.67 -3.32
N LEU A 37 1.71 -0.73 -3.24
CA LEU A 37 1.00 -0.63 -1.97
C LEU A 37 0.88 -2.03 -1.35
N LEU A 38 1.70 -2.31 -0.35
CA LEU A 38 1.72 -3.59 0.36
C LEU A 38 0.64 -3.62 1.45
N TRP A 39 -0.61 -3.90 1.06
CA TRP A 39 -1.75 -3.97 1.97
C TRP A 39 -1.56 -4.94 3.14
N ALA A 40 -0.83 -6.04 2.92
CA ALA A 40 -0.51 -7.01 3.96
C ALA A 40 0.31 -6.43 5.12
N ALA A 41 1.15 -5.42 4.86
CA ALA A 41 1.87 -4.71 5.90
C ALA A 41 0.96 -3.68 6.61
N ALA A 42 0.17 -2.93 5.84
CA ALA A 42 -0.74 -1.92 6.38
C ALA A 42 -1.81 -2.51 7.31
N ASN A 43 -2.35 -3.70 6.98
CA ASN A 43 -3.37 -4.38 7.79
C ASN A 43 -2.84 -4.95 9.13
N ARG A 44 -1.53 -4.86 9.39
CA ARG A 44 -0.89 -5.30 10.63
C ARG A 44 -0.22 -4.15 11.39
N ASP A 45 -0.49 -2.90 11.01
CA ASP A 45 0.09 -1.74 11.66
C ASP A 45 -0.48 -1.59 13.09
N PRO A 46 0.34 -1.72 14.15
CA PRO A 46 -0.09 -1.62 15.54
C PRO A 46 -0.57 -0.22 15.94
N ALA A 47 -0.33 0.80 15.12
CA ALA A 47 -0.85 2.14 15.34
C ALA A 47 -2.33 2.28 14.98
N VAL A 48 -2.88 1.34 14.20
CA VAL A 48 -4.28 1.34 13.74
C VAL A 48 -5.06 0.12 14.25
N PHE A 49 -4.41 -1.03 14.44
CA PHE A 49 -5.03 -2.31 14.83
C PHE A 49 -4.38 -2.98 16.04
#